data_AF-A0A8H4PA30-F1
#
_entry.id   AF-A0A8H4PA30-F1
#
_cell.length_a   1.000
_cell.length_b   1.000
_cell.length_c   1.000
_cell.angle_alpha   90.00
_cell.angle_beta   90.00
_cell.angle_gamma   90.00
#
_symmetry.space_group_name_H-M   'P 1'
#
loop_
_entity.id
_entity.type
_entity.pdbx_description
1 polymer ?
#
loop_
_entity_poly.entity_id
_entity_poly.type
_entity_poly.pdbx_seq_one_letter_code
_entity_poly.pdbx_strand_id
1 'polypeptide(L)'
;MLYQAIAKEAEINGRCVNLTDRQACAEDHALRTGQIYFRTDQGLHLSFVSAADSCSSERQPYRTPGYATDIITDKSIDWMKKRDPDRPFFLMCHHKAPHRSWEHHYKHSNLYTDPIKVPDTFTDDYKNRARAAAAVKMRVAEDLTYFDLGLVEPEGPRELVGEKLFDHWTWKGRKIPQPDDVTSLTLRDKATGQVFTFTSKAELAEFKFQRYMQRYLRTIHSIDENVGRMLGWLDQEGIAENTIVVYTSDQGFFLGEHGWCDKRFMYEESFQMPFLIRYPKAIKPGSVCDDIICNVDFAPTFCDLAGVQVPSYMQGTSFKELLHGQTPKDWQQVAFHRYWMHNDAVHNAYAHYGVRDQRYKLVYWYNEDLGIEGARPGGPEKEWELFDCVEATKSQHVGRVARVCGVGLVVFISGHFKYILRTTVVNTHPHVHGSPIPACRLNPIMGKTYFLPPDFLSFPAAQGEIPEAIQLGQLVSSIDDPGHAIATLPPLSMTVVTRSVKALSSSTGSPGACLAP
;
A
#
# COMPACT_ATOMS: atom_id res chain seq x y z
N MET A 1 -7.82 -8.79 -3.42
CA MET A 1 -8.01 -9.62 -2.20
C MET A 1 -9.48 -9.87 -1.87
N LEU A 2 -10.30 -8.87 -1.48
CA LEU A 2 -11.75 -9.08 -1.23
C LEU A 2 -12.48 -9.74 -2.43
N TYR A 3 -12.21 -9.25 -3.64
CA TYR A 3 -12.72 -9.82 -4.89
C TYR A 3 -12.34 -11.30 -5.09
N GLN A 4 -11.08 -11.66 -4.82
CA GLN A 4 -10.58 -13.03 -4.97
C GLN A 4 -11.09 -13.96 -3.87
N ALA A 5 -11.27 -13.45 -2.65
CA ALA A 5 -11.79 -14.21 -1.53
C ALA A 5 -13.27 -14.58 -1.74
N ILE A 6 -14.08 -13.64 -2.23
CA ILE A 6 -15.51 -13.88 -2.50
C ILE A 6 -15.71 -14.78 -3.74
N ALA A 7 -14.90 -14.58 -4.79
CA ALA A 7 -14.95 -15.44 -5.98
C ALA A 7 -14.61 -16.91 -5.66
N LYS A 8 -13.63 -17.15 -4.78
CA LYS A 8 -13.21 -18.49 -4.37
C LYS A 8 -14.26 -19.20 -3.50
N GLU A 9 -15.01 -18.47 -2.70
CA GLU A 9 -16.10 -19.02 -1.87
C GLU A 9 -17.31 -19.46 -2.71
N ALA A 10 -17.60 -18.77 -3.81
CA ALA A 10 -18.63 -19.18 -4.76
C ALA A 10 -18.28 -20.50 -5.48
N GLU A 11 -16.99 -20.75 -5.71
CA GLU A 11 -16.46 -21.96 -6.34
C GLU A 11 -16.48 -23.17 -5.38
N ILE A 12 -16.06 -22.99 -4.12
CA ILE A 12 -15.99 -24.05 -3.09
C ILE A 12 -17.37 -24.61 -2.75
N ASN A 13 -18.43 -23.78 -2.77
CA ASN A 13 -19.78 -24.18 -2.36
C ASN A 13 -20.59 -24.92 -3.44
N GLY A 14 -19.97 -25.43 -4.50
CA GLY A 14 -20.60 -26.36 -5.46
C GLY A 14 -21.77 -25.77 -6.26
N ARG A 15 -21.86 -24.44 -6.38
CA ARG A 15 -22.89 -23.75 -7.20
C ARG A 15 -22.55 -23.68 -8.70
N CYS A 16 -21.44 -24.30 -9.13
CA CYS A 16 -21.16 -24.51 -10.55
C CYS A 16 -21.77 -25.82 -11.03
N VAL A 17 -22.79 -25.72 -11.88
CA VAL A 17 -23.27 -26.86 -12.68
C VAL A 17 -22.18 -27.21 -13.69
N ASN A 18 -21.81 -28.50 -13.72
CA ASN A 18 -20.89 -29.13 -14.67
C ASN A 18 -20.92 -28.50 -16.07
N LEU A 19 -19.77 -28.00 -16.53
CA LEU A 19 -19.47 -27.79 -17.94
C LEU A 19 -18.12 -28.44 -18.23
N THR A 20 -18.13 -29.77 -18.34
CA THR A 20 -17.16 -30.46 -19.19
C THR A 20 -17.44 -30.09 -20.65
N ASP A 21 -16.37 -29.85 -21.41
CA ASP A 21 -16.33 -29.47 -22.83
C ASP A 21 -16.70 -28.02 -23.22
N ARG A 22 -15.76 -27.09 -22.99
CA ARG A 22 -15.05 -26.33 -24.06
C ARG A 22 -14.02 -25.37 -23.44
N GLN A 23 -12.78 -25.83 -23.44
CA GLN A 23 -11.51 -25.10 -23.52
C GLN A 23 -11.44 -23.63 -23.03
N ALA A 24 -10.88 -23.47 -21.83
CA ALA A 24 -9.62 -22.73 -21.59
C ALA A 24 -9.54 -21.20 -21.86
N CYS A 25 -10.63 -20.45 -21.78
CA CYS A 25 -10.61 -18.97 -21.93
C CYS A 25 -11.32 -18.20 -20.81
N ALA A 26 -11.23 -18.67 -19.56
CA ALA A 26 -11.94 -18.05 -18.43
C ALA A 26 -11.06 -17.66 -17.22
N GLU A 27 -9.74 -17.90 -17.26
CA GLU A 27 -8.82 -17.42 -16.20
C GLU A 27 -8.34 -15.97 -16.41
N ASP A 28 -8.57 -15.38 -17.59
CA ASP A 28 -8.12 -14.00 -17.92
C ASP A 28 -9.27 -12.97 -17.97
N HIS A 29 -10.53 -13.41 -17.82
CA HIS A 29 -11.71 -12.55 -18.02
C HIS A 29 -12.16 -11.77 -16.78
N ALA A 30 -11.65 -12.09 -15.59
CA ALA A 30 -12.05 -11.49 -14.32
C ALA A 30 -11.21 -10.25 -13.93
N LEU A 31 -10.05 -10.04 -14.55
CA LEU A 31 -9.17 -8.90 -14.28
C LEU A 31 -9.39 -7.70 -15.23
N ARG A 32 -10.25 -7.83 -16.25
CA ARG A 32 -10.33 -6.84 -17.33
C ARG A 32 -11.71 -6.25 -17.67
N THR A 33 -12.78 -6.64 -17.01
CA THR A 33 -14.11 -6.05 -17.28
C THR A 33 -14.82 -5.73 -15.98
N GLY A 34 -14.80 -4.47 -15.57
CA GLY A 34 -15.32 -3.97 -14.30
C GLY A 34 -16.85 -3.97 -14.14
N GLN A 35 -17.56 -5.01 -14.63
CA GLN A 35 -18.94 -5.35 -14.27
C GLN A 35 -19.17 -6.87 -14.41
N ILE A 36 -19.64 -7.52 -13.34
CA ILE A 36 -20.18 -8.88 -13.39
C ILE A 36 -21.54 -8.88 -12.67
N TYR A 37 -22.59 -9.34 -13.36
CA TYR A 37 -23.87 -9.68 -12.77
C TYR A 37 -23.87 -11.16 -12.38
N PHE A 38 -24.33 -11.48 -11.17
CA PHE A 38 -24.70 -12.84 -10.80
C PHE A 38 -26.19 -12.90 -10.48
N ARG A 39 -26.88 -13.88 -11.08
CA ARG A 39 -28.23 -14.31 -10.72
C ARG A 39 -28.09 -15.69 -10.09
N THR A 40 -28.37 -15.82 -8.80
CA THR A 40 -28.57 -17.12 -8.14
C THR A 40 -29.63 -17.00 -7.05
N ASP A 41 -30.42 -18.07 -6.89
CA ASP A 41 -31.69 -18.05 -6.17
C ASP A 41 -31.61 -18.02 -4.63
N GLN A 42 -30.44 -17.95 -3.98
CA GLN A 42 -30.34 -17.75 -2.52
C GLN A 42 -29.08 -17.00 -2.07
N GLY A 43 -29.27 -15.93 -1.28
CA GLY A 43 -28.22 -15.24 -0.51
C GLY A 43 -27.42 -14.15 -1.25
N LEU A 44 -27.20 -13.03 -0.57
CA LEU A 44 -26.39 -11.81 -0.87
C LEU A 44 -26.08 -11.47 -2.35
N HIS A 45 -26.68 -10.39 -2.85
CA HIS A 45 -26.28 -9.78 -4.12
C HIS A 45 -25.08 -8.86 -3.94
N LEU A 46 -23.91 -9.28 -4.45
CA LEU A 46 -22.73 -8.43 -4.63
C LEU A 46 -22.77 -7.78 -6.01
N SER A 47 -22.55 -6.47 -6.08
CA SER A 47 -22.40 -5.75 -7.35
C SER A 47 -21.31 -4.70 -7.29
N PHE A 48 -20.53 -4.63 -8.37
CA PHE A 48 -19.38 -3.75 -8.54
C PHE A 48 -19.69 -2.72 -9.63
N VAL A 49 -19.49 -1.44 -9.33
CA VAL A 49 -19.60 -0.36 -10.32
C VAL A 49 -18.25 0.33 -10.42
N SER A 50 -17.56 0.14 -11.54
CA SER A 50 -16.33 0.86 -11.86
C SER A 50 -16.42 1.53 -13.24
N ALA A 51 -15.70 2.64 -13.42
CA ALA A 51 -15.57 3.32 -14.70
C ALA A 51 -14.34 2.89 -15.52
N ALA A 52 -13.66 1.81 -15.11
CA ALA A 52 -12.45 1.34 -15.78
C ALA A 52 -12.79 0.24 -16.79
N ASP A 53 -13.00 0.64 -18.04
CA ASP A 53 -12.89 -0.28 -19.18
C ASP A 53 -11.40 -0.46 -19.51
N SER A 54 -10.80 -1.56 -19.07
CA SER A 54 -9.52 -2.01 -19.62
C SER A 54 -9.77 -2.77 -20.93
N CYS A 55 -9.04 -2.38 -21.97
CA CYS A 55 -9.03 -2.98 -23.30
C CYS A 55 -9.13 -4.51 -23.28
N SER A 56 -10.26 -5.03 -23.77
CA SER A 56 -10.29 -6.29 -24.51
C SER A 56 -10.37 -5.92 -26.00
N SER A 57 -9.57 -6.59 -26.82
CA SER A 57 -9.47 -6.37 -28.27
C SER A 57 -10.75 -6.74 -29.06
N GLU A 58 -11.82 -7.15 -28.37
CA GLU A 58 -13.04 -7.67 -28.99
C GLU A 58 -14.32 -6.86 -28.64
N ARG A 59 -14.24 -5.84 -27.78
CA ARG A 59 -15.39 -4.96 -27.49
C ARG A 59 -15.11 -3.53 -27.94
N GLN A 60 -16.00 -2.99 -28.77
CA GLN A 60 -16.02 -1.57 -29.10
C GLN A 60 -16.06 -0.75 -27.80
N PRO A 61 -15.22 0.28 -27.63
CA PRO A 61 -15.19 1.08 -26.41
C PRO A 61 -16.53 1.79 -26.22
N TYR A 62 -17.24 1.46 -25.14
CA TYR A 62 -18.49 2.13 -24.76
C TYR A 62 -18.15 3.49 -24.16
N ARG A 63 -18.66 4.59 -24.73
CA ARG A 63 -18.46 5.94 -24.22
C ARG A 63 -19.71 6.43 -23.50
N THR A 64 -19.57 6.80 -22.22
CA THR A 64 -20.62 7.48 -21.46
C THR A 64 -20.28 8.96 -21.36
N PRO A 65 -21.10 9.87 -21.92
CA PRO A 65 -20.92 11.31 -21.74
C PRO A 65 -21.10 11.73 -20.27
N GLY A 66 -20.31 12.70 -19.82
CA GLY A 66 -20.38 13.26 -18.48
C GLY A 66 -19.07 13.16 -17.71
N TYR A 67 -19.11 13.51 -16.43
CA TYR A 67 -17.96 13.46 -15.54
C TYR A 67 -17.93 12.14 -14.76
N ALA A 68 -16.77 11.49 -14.69
CA ALA A 68 -16.66 10.12 -14.21
C ALA A 68 -17.19 9.93 -12.78
N THR A 69 -16.94 10.87 -11.86
CA THR A 69 -17.45 10.79 -10.48
C THR A 69 -18.98 10.79 -10.46
N ASP A 70 -19.62 11.68 -11.22
CA ASP A 70 -21.08 11.77 -11.30
C ASP A 70 -21.68 10.51 -11.94
N ILE A 71 -21.10 10.03 -13.05
CA ILE A 71 -21.55 8.82 -13.75
C ILE A 71 -21.50 7.59 -12.85
N ILE A 72 -20.43 7.43 -12.06
CA ILE A 72 -20.27 6.28 -11.15
C ILE A 72 -21.35 6.33 -10.06
N THR A 73 -21.63 7.52 -9.52
CA THR A 73 -22.69 7.73 -8.52
C THR A 73 -24.07 7.45 -9.10
N ASP A 74 -24.35 7.96 -10.30
CA ASP A 74 -25.64 7.76 -10.97
C ASP A 74 -25.87 6.27 -11.21
N LYS A 75 -24.87 5.56 -11.74
CA LYS A 75 -24.94 4.10 -11.93
C LYS A 75 -25.15 3.35 -10.62
N SER A 76 -24.52 3.81 -9.53
CA SER A 76 -24.65 3.22 -8.20
C SER A 76 -26.05 3.40 -7.63
N ILE A 77 -26.60 4.62 -7.69
CA ILE A 77 -27.97 4.92 -7.25
C ILE A 77 -28.99 4.19 -8.13
N ASP A 78 -28.82 4.20 -9.45
CA ASP A 78 -29.71 3.52 -10.38
C ASP A 78 -29.72 2.00 -10.19
N TRP A 79 -28.57 1.42 -9.84
CA TRP A 79 -28.50 0.02 -9.45
C TRP A 79 -29.28 -0.23 -8.16
N MET A 80 -29.10 0.60 -7.13
CA MET A 80 -29.83 0.44 -5.87
C MET A 80 -31.34 0.60 -6.05
N LYS A 81 -31.80 1.52 -6.91
CA LYS A 81 -33.23 1.67 -7.26
C LYS A 81 -33.85 0.44 -7.91
N LYS A 82 -33.06 -0.32 -8.68
CA LYS A 82 -33.51 -1.51 -9.42
C LYS A 82 -33.36 -2.81 -8.63
N ARG A 83 -32.72 -2.77 -7.46
CA ARG A 83 -32.53 -3.96 -6.61
C ARG A 83 -33.87 -4.49 -6.10
N ASP A 84 -33.87 -5.74 -5.69
CA ASP A 84 -34.97 -6.33 -4.92
C ASP A 84 -35.02 -5.69 -3.51
N PRO A 85 -36.09 -4.94 -3.15
CA PRO A 85 -36.15 -4.24 -1.88
C PRO A 85 -36.27 -5.18 -0.67
N ASP A 86 -36.69 -6.44 -0.88
CA ASP A 86 -36.87 -7.42 0.19
C ASP A 86 -35.58 -8.19 0.51
N ARG A 87 -34.48 -7.92 -0.21
CA ARG A 87 -33.18 -8.57 -0.02
C ARG A 87 -32.11 -7.59 0.45
N PRO A 88 -31.16 -8.03 1.29
CA PRO A 88 -29.98 -7.24 1.61
C PRO A 88 -29.12 -7.04 0.35
N PHE A 89 -28.43 -5.90 0.28
CA PHE A 89 -27.56 -5.56 -0.82
C PHE A 89 -26.13 -5.30 -0.34
N PHE A 90 -25.16 -5.54 -1.23
CA PHE A 90 -23.77 -5.15 -1.05
C PHE A 90 -23.29 -4.44 -2.31
N LEU A 91 -22.95 -3.16 -2.19
CA LEU A 91 -22.52 -2.30 -3.28
C LEU A 91 -21.11 -1.76 -3.03
N MET A 92 -20.23 -1.95 -4.00
CA MET A 92 -18.93 -1.27 -4.04
C MET A 92 -18.95 -0.17 -5.10
N CYS A 93 -18.97 1.08 -4.63
CA CYS A 93 -18.87 2.28 -5.46
C CYS A 93 -17.40 2.75 -5.47
N HIS A 94 -16.68 2.52 -6.57
CA HIS A 94 -15.26 2.87 -6.66
C HIS A 94 -15.05 4.04 -7.63
N HIS A 95 -14.82 5.23 -7.06
CA HIS A 95 -14.47 6.41 -7.84
C HIS A 95 -13.05 6.34 -8.40
N LYS A 96 -12.85 6.92 -9.59
CA LYS A 96 -11.51 7.20 -10.13
C LYS A 96 -10.86 8.38 -9.40
N ALA A 97 -11.65 9.39 -9.07
CA ALA A 97 -11.18 10.57 -8.34
C ALA A 97 -10.69 10.15 -6.93
N PRO A 98 -9.65 10.79 -6.37
CA PRO A 98 -8.88 11.91 -6.94
C PRO A 98 -7.59 11.43 -7.62
N HIS A 99 -7.58 10.30 -8.34
CA HIS A 99 -6.38 9.83 -9.02
C HIS A 99 -5.88 10.84 -10.08
N ARG A 100 -4.55 10.91 -10.28
CA ARG A 100 -3.87 11.68 -11.33
C ARG A 100 -4.57 11.50 -12.69
N SER A 101 -4.83 12.55 -13.47
CA SER A 101 -4.24 13.91 -13.46
C SER A 101 -5.14 15.04 -12.89
N TRP A 102 -6.00 14.71 -11.91
CA TRP A 102 -6.75 15.71 -11.12
C TRP A 102 -7.57 16.69 -11.98
N GLU A 103 -8.16 16.16 -13.05
CA GLU A 103 -9.13 16.89 -13.85
C GLU A 103 -10.43 16.97 -13.07
N HIS A 104 -10.67 18.12 -12.45
CA HIS A 104 -11.89 18.40 -11.70
C HIS A 104 -13.06 18.69 -12.65
N HIS A 105 -14.27 18.52 -12.14
CA HIS A 105 -15.47 18.96 -12.84
C HIS A 105 -15.44 20.50 -13.03
N TYR A 106 -15.78 20.99 -14.21
CA TYR A 106 -15.68 22.44 -14.55
C TYR A 106 -16.45 23.34 -13.57
N LYS A 107 -17.60 22.89 -13.06
CA LYS A 107 -18.39 23.58 -12.02
C LYS A 107 -17.59 23.92 -10.75
N HIS A 108 -16.49 23.22 -10.47
CA HIS A 108 -15.61 23.42 -9.31
C HIS A 108 -14.40 24.31 -9.63
N SER A 109 -14.30 24.90 -10.82
CA SER A 109 -13.13 25.68 -11.26
C SER A 109 -12.79 26.86 -10.34
N ASN A 110 -13.79 27.39 -9.64
CA ASN A 110 -13.67 28.59 -8.81
C ASN A 110 -13.49 28.27 -7.32
N LEU A 111 -13.34 27.00 -6.94
CA LEU A 111 -13.09 26.61 -5.55
C LEU A 111 -11.59 26.63 -5.22
N TYR A 112 -11.24 26.75 -3.94
CA TYR A 112 -9.86 26.69 -3.44
C TYR A 112 -8.92 27.65 -4.19
N THR A 113 -9.34 28.92 -4.35
CA THR A 113 -8.55 29.95 -5.06
C THR A 113 -7.45 30.56 -4.18
N ASP A 114 -7.62 30.51 -2.86
CA ASP A 114 -6.66 31.01 -1.90
C ASP A 114 -5.39 30.13 -1.88
N PRO A 115 -4.22 30.70 -1.54
CA PRO A 115 -2.99 29.94 -1.38
C PRO A 115 -3.15 28.82 -0.34
N ILE A 116 -2.74 27.61 -0.72
CA ILE A 116 -2.73 26.44 0.15
C ILE A 116 -1.41 26.41 0.91
N LYS A 117 -1.43 26.06 2.21
CA LYS A 117 -0.21 25.97 3.02
C LYS A 117 0.74 24.93 2.40
N VAL A 118 1.95 25.36 2.07
CA VAL A 118 3.04 24.47 1.68
C VAL A 118 3.52 23.68 2.91
N PRO A 119 3.64 22.35 2.85
CA PRO A 119 4.18 21.57 3.95
C PRO A 119 5.60 22.00 4.34
N ASP A 120 5.91 21.99 5.63
CA ASP A 120 7.24 22.38 6.12
C ASP A 120 8.34 21.44 5.58
N THR A 121 7.97 20.21 5.18
CA THR A 121 8.85 19.20 4.56
C THR A 121 8.90 19.28 3.03
N PHE A 122 8.32 20.31 2.39
CA PHE A 122 8.29 20.40 0.93
C PHE A 122 9.69 20.47 0.29
N THR A 123 10.66 21.05 1.00
CA THR A 123 12.08 21.14 0.55
C THR A 123 13.00 20.18 1.31
N ASP A 124 12.50 18.99 1.67
CA ASP A 124 13.29 17.96 2.36
C ASP A 124 14.57 17.60 1.58
N ASP A 125 15.70 17.50 2.29
CA ASP A 125 17.02 17.18 1.74
C ASP A 125 17.34 15.67 1.79
N TYR A 126 16.46 14.90 2.45
CA TYR A 126 16.53 13.44 2.60
C TYR A 126 17.81 12.92 3.30
N LYS A 127 18.63 13.77 3.94
CA LYS A 127 19.93 13.35 4.51
C LYS A 127 19.83 12.27 5.59
N ASN A 128 18.69 12.24 6.28
CA ASN A 128 18.35 11.29 7.33
C ASN A 128 17.26 10.34 6.86
N ARG A 129 17.30 9.88 5.60
CA ARG A 129 16.34 8.93 5.04
C ARG A 129 17.06 7.79 4.34
N ALA A 130 16.35 6.70 4.10
CA ALA A 130 16.80 5.69 3.16
C ALA A 130 17.06 6.30 1.76
N ARG A 131 17.98 5.71 1.01
CA ARG A 131 18.34 6.14 -0.36
C ARG A 131 17.14 6.14 -1.30
N ALA A 132 16.14 5.29 -1.02
CA ALA A 132 14.87 5.27 -1.72
C ALA A 132 14.19 6.65 -1.79
N ALA A 133 14.27 7.46 -0.72
CA ALA A 133 13.68 8.80 -0.66
C ALA A 133 14.30 9.75 -1.69
N ALA A 134 15.63 9.70 -1.87
CA ALA A 134 16.33 10.51 -2.85
C ALA A 134 16.25 9.95 -4.29
N ALA A 135 15.95 8.66 -4.46
CA ALA A 135 15.88 8.02 -5.78
C ALA A 135 14.53 8.18 -6.48
N VAL A 136 13.45 8.37 -5.72
CA VAL A 136 12.07 8.36 -6.23
C VAL A 136 11.81 9.50 -7.22
N LYS A 137 10.94 9.24 -8.20
CA LYS A 137 10.48 10.14 -9.26
C LYS A 137 9.00 10.48 -9.08
N MET A 138 8.70 11.15 -7.97
CA MET A 138 7.35 11.61 -7.66
C MET A 138 7.34 13.01 -7.04
N ARG A 139 8.37 13.82 -7.29
CA ARG A 139 8.49 15.17 -6.73
C ARG A 139 7.59 16.16 -7.44
N VAL A 140 6.91 17.01 -6.68
CA VAL A 140 6.08 18.10 -7.21
C VAL A 140 6.92 19.07 -8.06
N ALA A 141 8.14 19.37 -7.62
CA ALA A 141 9.04 20.28 -8.31
C ALA A 141 9.57 19.73 -9.64
N GLU A 142 9.75 18.42 -9.78
CA GLU A 142 10.49 17.78 -10.89
C GLU A 142 9.62 16.92 -11.80
N ASP A 143 8.66 16.16 -11.24
CA ASP A 143 8.03 15.02 -11.93
C ASP A 143 6.59 15.27 -12.42
N LEU A 144 6.03 16.44 -12.12
CA LEU A 144 4.71 16.84 -12.62
C LEU A 144 4.78 17.31 -14.08
N THR A 145 3.75 16.94 -14.83
CA THR A 145 3.60 17.27 -16.25
C THR A 145 2.74 18.51 -16.46
N TYR A 146 2.82 19.08 -17.67
CA TYR A 146 1.91 20.15 -18.10
C TYR A 146 0.44 19.74 -17.93
N PHE A 147 0.12 18.50 -18.29
CA PHE A 147 -1.23 17.96 -18.20
C PHE A 147 -1.74 17.90 -16.76
N ASP A 148 -0.89 17.46 -15.82
CA ASP A 148 -1.26 17.40 -14.39
C ASP A 148 -1.64 18.75 -13.82
N LEU A 149 -0.97 19.81 -14.27
CA LEU A 149 -1.18 21.17 -13.78
C LEU A 149 -2.20 21.97 -14.60
N GLY A 150 -2.83 21.35 -15.61
CA GLY A 150 -3.78 22.03 -16.49
C GLY A 150 -3.14 23.15 -17.32
N LEU A 151 -1.88 22.95 -17.71
CA LEU A 151 -1.10 23.89 -18.51
C LEU A 151 -1.05 23.45 -19.98
N VAL A 152 -0.78 24.41 -20.86
CA VAL A 152 -0.49 24.13 -22.27
C VAL A 152 0.87 23.43 -22.36
N GLU A 153 0.90 22.25 -22.98
CA GLU A 153 2.15 21.57 -23.33
C GLU A 153 2.69 22.15 -24.66
N PRO A 154 3.90 22.75 -24.66
CA PRO A 154 4.50 23.30 -25.87
C PRO A 154 5.12 22.21 -26.77
N GLU A 155 5.18 22.48 -28.07
CA GLU A 155 5.98 21.70 -29.00
C GLU A 155 7.41 22.23 -29.07
N GLY A 156 8.40 21.32 -29.15
CA GLY A 156 9.80 21.71 -29.25
C GLY A 156 10.79 20.59 -28.89
N PRO A 157 12.09 20.89 -28.93
CA PRO A 157 13.15 19.97 -28.52
C PRO A 157 13.10 19.72 -27.01
N ARG A 158 13.53 18.52 -26.59
CA ARG A 158 13.41 18.03 -25.20
C ARG A 158 14.00 19.00 -24.18
N GLU A 159 15.09 19.67 -24.54
CA GLU A 159 15.84 20.60 -23.70
C GLU A 159 15.00 21.84 -23.34
N LEU A 160 14.05 22.22 -24.20
CA LEU A 160 13.19 23.40 -24.00
C LEU A 160 11.83 23.04 -23.40
N VAL A 161 11.24 21.92 -23.81
CA VAL A 161 9.86 21.55 -23.44
C VAL A 161 9.78 20.44 -22.39
N GLY A 162 10.93 19.98 -21.88
CA GLY A 162 11.01 18.93 -20.88
C GLY A 162 10.96 17.51 -21.45
N GLU A 163 11.35 16.56 -20.60
CA GLU A 163 11.34 15.14 -20.92
C GLU A 163 9.93 14.53 -20.87
N LYS A 164 9.68 13.49 -21.66
CA LYS A 164 8.48 12.68 -21.49
C LYS A 164 8.55 11.96 -20.15
N LEU A 165 7.42 11.85 -19.44
CA LEU A 165 7.37 11.06 -18.19
C LEU A 165 7.69 9.58 -18.44
N PHE A 166 7.14 9.02 -19.51
CA PHE A 166 7.35 7.64 -19.92
C PHE A 166 7.22 7.55 -21.45
N ASP A 167 8.10 6.78 -22.10
CA ASP A 167 8.09 6.64 -23.56
C ASP A 167 7.19 5.46 -23.98
N HIS A 168 5.89 5.69 -23.93
CA HIS A 168 4.88 4.70 -24.32
C HIS A 168 3.86 5.31 -25.28
N TRP A 169 3.32 4.50 -26.18
CA TRP A 169 2.46 4.98 -27.26
C TRP A 169 1.14 5.60 -26.78
N THR A 170 0.65 5.20 -25.59
CA THR A 170 -0.59 5.71 -24.96
C THR A 170 -0.40 6.92 -24.04
N TRP A 171 0.84 7.24 -23.63
CA TRP A 171 1.08 8.30 -22.64
C TRP A 171 2.25 9.17 -23.10
N LYS A 172 1.96 10.41 -23.52
CA LYS A 172 2.92 11.30 -24.19
C LYS A 172 3.28 12.56 -23.40
N GLY A 173 2.70 12.75 -22.21
CA GLY A 173 2.84 13.98 -21.44
C GLY A 173 4.29 14.26 -21.02
N ARG A 174 4.68 15.53 -21.13
CA ARG A 174 6.02 16.00 -20.74
C ARG A 174 6.03 16.57 -19.33
N LYS A 175 7.09 16.24 -18.58
CA LYS A 175 7.42 16.93 -17.34
C LYS A 175 7.73 18.38 -17.63
N ILE A 176 7.33 19.27 -16.72
CA ILE A 176 7.68 20.69 -16.83
C ILE A 176 9.17 20.83 -16.51
N PRO A 177 10.00 21.37 -17.42
CA PRO A 177 11.44 21.48 -17.20
C PRO A 177 11.76 22.36 -16.00
N GLN A 178 12.92 22.11 -15.41
CA GLN A 178 13.45 22.87 -14.27
C GLN A 178 14.88 23.35 -14.58
N PRO A 179 15.03 24.30 -15.53
CA PRO A 179 16.35 24.84 -15.88
C PRO A 179 16.99 25.58 -14.71
N ASP A 180 18.32 25.76 -14.75
CA ASP A 180 19.05 26.54 -13.74
C ASP A 180 18.59 28.00 -13.69
N ASP A 181 18.37 28.59 -14.86
CA ASP A 181 17.72 29.88 -15.02
C ASP A 181 16.26 29.68 -15.47
N VAL A 182 15.33 30.06 -14.61
CA VAL A 182 13.87 29.96 -14.87
C VAL A 182 13.29 31.22 -15.49
N THR A 183 14.05 32.30 -15.65
CA THR A 183 13.52 33.61 -16.09
C THR A 183 13.00 33.60 -17.52
N SER A 184 13.50 32.69 -18.36
CA SER A 184 13.00 32.45 -19.71
C SER A 184 11.84 31.45 -19.77
N LEU A 185 11.55 30.74 -18.68
CA LEU A 185 10.46 29.75 -18.64
C LEU A 185 9.12 30.45 -18.57
N THR A 186 8.26 30.15 -19.55
CA THR A 186 6.89 30.67 -19.60
C THR A 186 5.91 29.50 -19.54
N LEU A 187 4.96 29.55 -18.61
CA LEU A 187 3.86 28.59 -18.51
C LEU A 187 2.54 29.29 -18.83
N ARG A 188 1.62 28.57 -19.47
CA ARG A 188 0.30 29.11 -19.85
C ARG A 188 -0.81 28.22 -19.34
N ASP A 189 -1.79 28.83 -18.68
CA ASP A 189 -3.02 28.16 -18.26
C ASP A 189 -3.81 27.68 -19.49
N LYS A 190 -4.23 26.42 -19.49
CA LYS A 190 -4.96 25.84 -20.63
C LYS A 190 -6.38 26.40 -20.77
N ALA A 191 -7.01 26.83 -19.68
CA ALA A 191 -8.39 27.30 -19.68
C ALA A 191 -8.48 28.82 -19.86
N THR A 192 -7.64 29.59 -19.16
CA THR A 192 -7.71 31.06 -19.16
C THR A 192 -6.74 31.72 -20.13
N GLY A 193 -5.73 30.99 -20.59
CA GLY A 193 -4.65 31.55 -21.40
C GLY A 193 -3.69 32.46 -20.62
N GLN A 194 -3.87 32.60 -19.29
CA GLN A 194 -2.99 33.37 -18.42
C GLN A 194 -1.56 32.86 -18.52
N VAL A 195 -0.61 33.80 -18.58
CA VAL A 195 0.81 33.51 -18.69
C VAL A 195 1.48 33.71 -17.33
N PHE A 196 2.38 32.79 -16.97
CA PHE A 196 3.18 32.81 -15.75
C PHE A 196 4.66 32.79 -16.10
N THR A 197 5.42 33.58 -15.35
CA THR A 197 6.88 33.72 -15.43
C THR A 197 7.45 33.60 -14.02
N PHE A 198 8.72 33.24 -13.89
CA PHE A 198 9.34 32.94 -12.60
C PHE A 198 10.69 33.62 -12.48
N THR A 199 11.06 34.02 -11.26
CA THR A 199 12.35 34.63 -10.94
C THR A 199 13.31 33.65 -10.25
N SER A 200 12.78 32.56 -9.68
CA SER A 200 13.57 31.55 -8.97
C SER A 200 12.97 30.14 -9.09
N LYS A 201 13.82 29.11 -8.90
CA LYS A 201 13.35 27.71 -8.84
C LYS A 201 12.36 27.47 -7.69
N ALA A 202 12.50 28.20 -6.58
CA ALA A 202 11.60 28.10 -5.44
C ALA A 202 10.19 28.59 -5.81
N GLU A 203 10.10 29.74 -6.49
CA GLU A 203 8.83 30.28 -6.99
C GLU A 203 8.15 29.32 -7.98
N LEU A 204 8.92 28.71 -8.90
CA LEU A 204 8.40 27.69 -9.82
C LEU A 204 7.88 26.45 -9.06
N ALA A 205 8.62 25.96 -8.06
CA ALA A 205 8.23 24.79 -7.28
C ALA A 205 6.95 25.06 -6.47
N GLU A 206 6.84 26.23 -5.84
CA GLU A 206 5.65 26.66 -5.12
C GLU A 206 4.46 26.84 -6.07
N PHE A 207 4.66 27.42 -7.26
CA PHE A 207 3.62 27.50 -8.28
C PHE A 207 3.10 26.11 -8.68
N LYS A 208 4.01 25.14 -8.92
CA LYS A 208 3.64 23.75 -9.24
C LYS A 208 2.84 23.13 -8.08
N PHE A 209 3.26 23.36 -6.83
CA PHE A 209 2.55 22.91 -5.63
C PHE A 209 1.14 23.49 -5.54
N GLN A 210 0.98 24.82 -5.67
CA GLN A 210 -0.33 25.46 -5.61
C GLN A 210 -1.26 24.90 -6.69
N ARG A 211 -0.78 24.77 -7.94
CA ARG A 211 -1.57 24.20 -9.05
C ARG A 211 -1.97 22.76 -8.78
N TYR A 212 -1.04 21.94 -8.31
CA TYR A 212 -1.30 20.55 -7.94
C TYR A 212 -2.40 20.47 -6.87
N MET A 213 -2.22 21.16 -5.75
CA MET A 213 -3.12 21.07 -4.60
C MET A 213 -4.50 21.65 -4.88
N GLN A 214 -4.59 22.77 -5.59
CA GLN A 214 -5.89 23.33 -5.99
C GLN A 214 -6.67 22.36 -6.88
N ARG A 215 -6.00 21.73 -7.87
CA ARG A 215 -6.64 20.74 -8.75
C ARG A 215 -7.03 19.47 -8.01
N TYR A 216 -6.17 18.99 -7.11
CA TYR A 216 -6.44 17.84 -6.25
C TYR A 216 -7.69 18.06 -5.38
N LEU A 217 -7.76 19.18 -4.65
CA LEU A 217 -8.88 19.50 -3.77
C LEU A 217 -10.18 19.73 -4.52
N ARG A 218 -10.16 20.41 -5.68
CA ARG A 218 -11.34 20.54 -6.56
C ARG A 218 -11.85 19.18 -7.02
N THR A 219 -10.95 18.24 -7.29
CA THR A 219 -11.32 16.87 -7.67
C THR A 219 -11.98 16.13 -6.49
N ILE A 220 -11.44 16.28 -5.28
CA ILE A 220 -12.05 15.73 -4.06
C ILE A 220 -13.44 16.30 -3.80
N HIS A 221 -13.66 17.60 -4.02
CA HIS A 221 -14.96 18.22 -3.80
C HIS A 221 -16.09 17.53 -4.57
N SER A 222 -15.80 17.05 -5.79
CA SER A 222 -16.76 16.25 -6.55
C SER A 222 -17.12 14.91 -5.91
N ILE A 223 -16.19 14.30 -5.17
CA ILE A 223 -16.45 13.06 -4.42
C ILE A 223 -17.38 13.37 -3.25
N ASP A 224 -17.09 14.42 -2.48
CA ASP A 224 -17.89 14.82 -1.31
C ASP A 224 -19.35 15.08 -1.67
N GLU A 225 -19.61 15.87 -2.71
CA GLU A 225 -20.96 16.10 -3.23
C GLU A 225 -21.67 14.78 -3.60
N ASN A 226 -20.95 13.85 -4.24
CA ASN A 226 -21.52 12.59 -4.71
C ASN A 226 -21.75 11.57 -3.59
N VAL A 227 -20.89 11.55 -2.57
CA VAL A 227 -21.15 10.83 -1.32
C VAL A 227 -22.41 11.39 -0.66
N GLY A 228 -22.57 12.72 -0.61
CA GLY A 228 -23.78 13.38 -0.14
C GLY A 228 -25.04 12.94 -0.90
N ARG A 229 -24.97 12.80 -2.22
CA ARG A 229 -26.08 12.27 -3.05
C ARG A 229 -26.45 10.83 -2.69
N MET A 230 -25.46 9.96 -2.49
CA MET A 230 -25.71 8.57 -2.10
C MET A 230 -26.32 8.47 -0.71
N LEU A 231 -25.78 9.20 0.27
CA LEU A 231 -26.30 9.25 1.63
C LEU A 231 -27.74 9.81 1.65
N GLY A 232 -27.98 10.92 0.95
CA GLY A 232 -29.31 11.50 0.83
C GLY A 232 -30.33 10.57 0.17
N TRP A 233 -29.91 9.74 -0.78
CA TRP A 233 -30.77 8.70 -1.36
C TRP A 233 -31.12 7.61 -0.34
N LEU A 234 -30.16 7.13 0.47
CA LEU A 234 -30.43 6.14 1.53
C LEU A 234 -31.43 6.68 2.58
N ASP A 235 -31.34 7.97 2.90
CA ASP A 235 -32.27 8.63 3.82
C ASP A 235 -33.68 8.76 3.21
N GLN A 236 -33.78 9.15 1.93
CA GLN A 236 -35.06 9.27 1.22
C GLN A 236 -35.80 7.94 1.11
N GLU A 237 -35.08 6.83 0.92
CA GLU A 237 -35.64 5.48 0.86
C GLU A 237 -35.93 4.89 2.26
N GLY A 238 -35.55 5.58 3.34
CA GLY A 238 -35.78 5.11 4.70
C GLY A 238 -34.95 3.89 5.11
N ILE A 239 -33.86 3.58 4.40
CA ILE A 239 -33.01 2.39 4.65
C ILE A 239 -31.68 2.72 5.32
N ALA A 240 -31.40 4.00 5.59
CA ALA A 240 -30.15 4.48 6.16
C ALA A 240 -29.79 3.82 7.51
N GLU A 241 -30.77 3.66 8.39
CA GLU A 241 -30.58 3.02 9.72
C GLU A 241 -30.22 1.53 9.64
N ASN A 242 -30.51 0.88 8.51
CA ASN A 242 -30.23 -0.53 8.26
C ASN A 242 -29.09 -0.76 7.25
N THR A 243 -28.33 0.29 6.92
CA THR A 243 -27.24 0.22 5.96
C THR A 243 -25.93 0.55 6.67
N ILE A 244 -24.94 -0.35 6.55
CA ILE A 244 -23.55 -0.03 6.91
C ILE A 244 -22.95 0.74 5.74
N VAL A 245 -22.50 1.96 5.99
CA VAL A 245 -21.81 2.79 4.99
C VAL A 245 -20.35 2.92 5.39
N VAL A 246 -19.44 2.51 4.50
CA VAL A 246 -18.00 2.65 4.66
C VAL A 246 -17.46 3.60 3.60
N TYR A 247 -16.71 4.61 4.01
CA TYR A 247 -15.92 5.46 3.14
C TYR A 247 -14.44 5.27 3.43
N THR A 248 -13.68 4.93 2.40
CA THR A 248 -12.23 4.73 2.50
C THR A 248 -11.56 5.01 1.16
N SER A 249 -10.24 5.00 1.16
CA SER A 249 -9.40 5.06 -0.04
C SER A 249 -8.69 3.72 -0.21
N ASP A 250 -8.16 3.41 -1.39
CA ASP A 250 -7.28 2.25 -1.57
C ASP A 250 -6.00 2.36 -0.71
N GLN A 251 -5.58 3.58 -0.44
CA GLN A 251 -4.37 3.97 0.27
C GLN A 251 -4.35 5.49 0.53
N GLY A 252 -3.33 5.97 1.25
CA GLY A 252 -3.05 7.40 1.39
C GLY A 252 -2.39 8.02 0.14
N PHE A 253 -1.98 9.28 0.26
CA PHE A 253 -1.34 10.05 -0.81
C PHE A 253 -0.48 11.18 -0.23
N PHE A 254 0.71 11.43 -0.81
CA PHE A 254 1.50 12.62 -0.49
C PHE A 254 0.88 13.85 -1.14
N LEU A 255 0.70 14.91 -0.36
CA LEU A 255 0.11 16.19 -0.74
C LEU A 255 1.17 17.32 -0.71
N GLY A 256 2.42 16.98 -1.01
CA GLY A 256 3.58 17.87 -0.97
C GLY A 256 4.53 17.60 0.20
N GLU A 257 4.16 16.75 1.16
CA GLU A 257 5.09 16.31 2.20
C GLU A 257 6.31 15.64 1.55
N HIS A 258 7.50 15.94 2.07
CA HIS A 258 8.78 15.49 1.51
C HIS A 258 9.02 15.95 0.05
N GLY A 259 8.26 16.95 -0.41
CA GLY A 259 8.27 17.42 -1.80
C GLY A 259 7.56 16.47 -2.77
N TRP A 260 6.85 15.45 -2.29
CA TRP A 260 6.30 14.36 -3.09
C TRP A 260 4.81 14.51 -3.41
N CYS A 261 4.41 13.81 -4.47
CA CYS A 261 3.05 13.39 -4.78
C CYS A 261 3.05 11.87 -4.95
N ASP A 262 1.90 11.27 -5.28
CA ASP A 262 1.78 9.81 -5.42
C ASP A 262 1.89 9.09 -4.06
N LYS A 263 2.39 7.85 -4.09
CA LYS A 263 2.26 6.89 -3.00
C LYS A 263 3.41 5.87 -3.04
N ARG A 264 3.16 4.63 -2.61
CA ARG A 264 4.02 3.41 -2.69
C ARG A 264 4.81 3.16 -1.43
N PHE A 265 5.40 4.22 -0.87
CA PHE A 265 6.22 4.08 0.31
C PHE A 265 5.40 3.91 1.58
N MET A 266 5.97 3.21 2.56
CA MET A 266 5.42 3.06 3.90
C MET A 266 5.54 4.34 4.77
N TYR A 267 5.77 5.53 4.21
CA TYR A 267 5.62 6.78 4.95
C TYR A 267 4.14 7.06 5.23
N GLU A 268 3.84 7.79 6.29
CA GLU A 268 2.51 7.78 6.90
C GLU A 268 1.43 8.31 5.95
N GLU A 269 1.76 9.37 5.21
CA GLU A 269 0.85 10.05 4.29
C GLU A 269 0.38 9.14 3.15
N SER A 270 1.26 8.25 2.66
CA SER A 270 0.92 7.25 1.65
C SER A 270 0.35 5.96 2.24
N PHE A 271 0.75 5.61 3.47
CA PHE A 271 0.43 4.34 4.10
C PHE A 271 -0.95 4.36 4.77
N GLN A 272 -1.29 5.46 5.43
CA GLN A 272 -2.51 5.61 6.22
C GLN A 272 -3.71 5.89 5.30
N MET A 273 -4.75 5.05 5.42
CA MET A 273 -6.01 5.21 4.70
C MET A 273 -7.00 6.03 5.54
N PRO A 274 -7.78 6.94 4.95
CA PRO A 274 -8.98 7.41 5.60
C PRO A 274 -9.94 6.22 5.77
N PHE A 275 -10.58 6.09 6.93
CA PHE A 275 -11.60 5.08 7.16
C PHE A 275 -12.72 5.67 8.02
N LEU A 276 -13.89 5.84 7.42
CA LEU A 276 -15.10 6.28 8.09
C LEU A 276 -16.15 5.19 7.93
N ILE A 277 -16.83 4.84 9.02
CA ILE A 277 -17.90 3.86 9.01
C ILE A 277 -19.12 4.40 9.77
N ARG A 278 -20.29 4.30 9.13
CA ARG A 278 -21.59 4.65 9.72
C ARG A 278 -22.45 3.40 9.77
N TYR A 279 -22.91 3.05 10.97
CA TYR A 279 -23.97 2.08 11.16
C TYR A 279 -24.74 2.41 12.46
N PRO A 280 -25.85 3.17 12.37
CA PRO A 280 -26.51 3.73 13.55
C PRO A 280 -26.94 2.73 14.62
N LYS A 281 -27.27 1.49 14.22
CA LYS A 281 -27.67 0.41 15.14
C LYS A 281 -26.54 -0.08 16.05
N ALA A 282 -25.27 0.13 15.68
CA ALA A 282 -24.12 -0.45 16.35
C ALA A 282 -23.08 0.58 16.81
N ILE A 283 -22.95 1.67 16.06
CA ILE A 283 -21.87 2.64 16.20
C ILE A 283 -22.43 3.93 16.79
N LYS A 284 -21.91 4.32 17.96
CA LYS A 284 -22.24 5.61 18.56
C LYS A 284 -21.74 6.75 17.65
N PRO A 285 -22.58 7.73 17.26
CA PRO A 285 -22.15 8.86 16.45
C PRO A 285 -20.99 9.64 17.08
N GLY A 286 -20.04 10.07 16.26
CA GLY A 286 -18.85 10.83 16.70
C GLY A 286 -17.79 10.01 17.43
N SER A 287 -17.88 8.67 17.41
CA SER A 287 -16.83 7.81 17.96
C SER A 287 -15.54 7.91 17.15
N VAL A 288 -14.40 7.81 17.84
CA VAL A 288 -13.05 7.74 17.27
C VAL A 288 -12.42 6.46 17.77
N CYS A 289 -11.72 5.75 16.89
CA CYS A 289 -11.01 4.52 17.20
C CYS A 289 -9.55 4.71 16.78
N ASP A 290 -8.64 4.59 17.75
CA ASP A 290 -7.20 4.70 17.54
C ASP A 290 -6.54 3.32 17.33
N ASP A 291 -7.32 2.23 17.40
CA ASP A 291 -6.82 0.87 17.20
C ASP A 291 -6.44 0.65 15.73
N ILE A 292 -5.34 -0.06 15.51
CA ILE A 292 -4.83 -0.32 14.16
C ILE A 292 -5.71 -1.38 13.49
N ILE A 293 -6.24 -1.03 12.31
CA ILE A 293 -6.88 -1.94 11.36
C ILE A 293 -6.14 -1.90 10.02
N CYS A 294 -6.17 -3.00 9.28
CA CYS A 294 -5.62 -3.13 7.94
C CYS A 294 -6.71 -3.38 6.90
N ASN A 295 -6.45 -3.05 5.64
CA ASN A 295 -7.40 -3.31 4.55
C ASN A 295 -7.77 -4.79 4.37
N VAL A 296 -6.92 -5.72 4.82
CA VAL A 296 -7.20 -7.16 4.85
C VAL A 296 -8.30 -7.54 5.87
N ASP A 297 -8.58 -6.67 6.84
CA ASP A 297 -9.58 -6.87 7.89
C ASP A 297 -11.00 -6.51 7.43
N PHE A 298 -11.14 -5.82 6.29
CA PHE A 298 -12.45 -5.39 5.79
C PHE A 298 -13.32 -6.58 5.40
N ALA A 299 -12.74 -7.54 4.67
CA ALA A 299 -13.41 -8.76 4.21
C ALA A 299 -14.00 -9.59 5.36
N PRO A 300 -13.20 -10.03 6.36
CA PRO A 300 -13.72 -10.82 7.47
C PRO A 300 -14.76 -10.05 8.29
N THR A 301 -14.61 -8.72 8.41
CA THR A 301 -15.59 -7.88 9.12
C THR A 301 -16.93 -7.84 8.40
N PHE A 302 -16.94 -7.74 7.07
CA PHE A 302 -18.20 -7.79 6.31
C PHE A 302 -18.88 -9.15 6.38
N CYS A 303 -18.11 -10.25 6.34
CA CYS A 303 -18.65 -11.59 6.57
C CYS A 303 -19.31 -11.71 7.95
N ASP A 304 -18.61 -11.29 9.01
CA ASP A 304 -19.12 -11.33 10.39
C ASP A 304 -20.37 -10.45 10.59
N LEU A 305 -20.37 -9.23 10.05
CA LEU A 305 -21.54 -8.34 10.08
C LEU A 305 -22.74 -8.92 9.30
N ALA A 306 -22.49 -9.68 8.23
CA ALA A 306 -23.52 -10.36 7.45
C ALA A 306 -23.96 -11.71 8.04
N GLY A 307 -23.32 -12.18 9.12
CA GLY A 307 -23.57 -13.51 9.70
C GLY A 307 -23.08 -14.67 8.82
N VAL A 308 -22.11 -14.42 7.94
CA VAL A 308 -21.49 -15.42 7.07
C VAL A 308 -20.20 -15.93 7.72
N GLN A 309 -19.95 -17.23 7.60
CA GLN A 309 -18.71 -17.85 8.08
C GLN A 309 -17.49 -17.16 7.45
N VAL A 310 -16.58 -16.65 8.27
CA VAL A 310 -15.31 -16.10 7.79
C VAL A 310 -14.43 -17.25 7.29
N PRO A 311 -14.00 -17.26 6.01
CA PRO A 311 -13.13 -18.30 5.50
C PRO A 311 -11.75 -18.28 6.18
N SER A 312 -11.24 -19.45 6.56
CA SER A 312 -10.00 -19.60 7.33
C SER A 312 -8.73 -19.13 6.60
N TYR A 313 -8.77 -18.97 5.28
CA TYR A 313 -7.65 -18.47 4.50
C TYR A 313 -7.54 -16.93 4.52
N MET A 314 -8.55 -16.21 5.00
CA MET A 314 -8.45 -14.77 5.18
C MET A 314 -7.40 -14.48 6.25
N GLN A 315 -6.46 -13.57 5.93
CA GLN A 315 -5.38 -13.22 6.85
C GLN A 315 -5.78 -12.11 7.84
N GLY A 316 -6.81 -11.33 7.50
CA GLY A 316 -7.34 -10.30 8.39
C GLY A 316 -8.25 -10.86 9.47
N THR A 317 -8.58 -10.01 10.45
CA THR A 317 -9.47 -10.31 11.57
C THR A 317 -10.68 -9.39 11.54
N SER A 318 -11.87 -9.89 11.91
CA SER A 318 -13.05 -9.02 12.04
C SER A 318 -12.81 -7.97 13.12
N PHE A 319 -12.96 -6.69 12.79
CA PHE A 319 -12.91 -5.57 13.73
C PHE A 319 -14.30 -5.16 14.25
N LYS A 320 -15.30 -6.03 14.13
CA LYS A 320 -16.68 -5.75 14.57
C LYS A 320 -16.76 -5.26 16.03
N GLU A 321 -15.98 -5.84 16.93
CA GLU A 321 -15.93 -5.40 18.34
C GLU A 321 -15.42 -3.95 18.49
N LEU A 322 -14.49 -3.53 17.63
CA LEU A 322 -13.99 -2.15 17.62
C LEU A 322 -15.09 -1.14 17.26
N LEU A 323 -16.09 -1.56 16.46
CA LEU A 323 -17.24 -0.72 16.13
C LEU A 323 -18.10 -0.38 17.36
N HIS A 324 -18.01 -1.21 18.41
CA HIS A 324 -18.66 -1.01 19.70
C HIS A 324 -17.74 -0.32 20.74
N GLY A 325 -16.56 0.14 20.32
CA GLY A 325 -15.56 0.74 21.21
C GLY A 325 -14.90 -0.28 22.13
N GLN A 326 -14.88 -1.57 21.74
CA GLN A 326 -14.32 -2.65 22.53
C GLN A 326 -13.11 -3.23 21.82
N THR A 327 -11.91 -2.94 22.32
CA THR A 327 -10.67 -3.53 21.83
C THR A 327 -10.51 -4.95 22.38
N PRO A 328 -10.49 -6.01 21.54
CA PRO A 328 -10.18 -7.36 22.00
C PRO A 328 -8.81 -7.44 22.69
N LYS A 329 -8.67 -8.32 23.69
CA LYS A 329 -7.42 -8.46 24.46
C LYS A 329 -6.23 -8.91 23.61
N ASP A 330 -6.51 -9.65 22.54
CA ASP A 330 -5.56 -10.19 21.58
C ASP A 330 -5.48 -9.34 20.29
N TRP A 331 -6.06 -8.14 20.28
CA TRP A 331 -5.93 -7.22 19.16
C TRP A 331 -4.47 -6.79 18.97
N GLN A 332 -3.91 -7.06 17.79
CA GLN A 332 -2.46 -7.11 17.61
C GLN A 332 -1.78 -5.73 17.56
N GLN A 333 -2.55 -4.67 17.30
CA GLN A 333 -2.05 -3.28 17.24
C GLN A 333 -0.83 -3.10 16.33
N VAL A 334 -0.80 -3.83 15.22
CA VAL A 334 0.31 -3.83 14.26
C VAL A 334 -0.25 -3.90 12.86
N ALA A 335 0.28 -3.06 11.98
CA ALA A 335 0.08 -3.16 10.54
C ALA A 335 1.35 -3.68 9.86
N PHE A 336 1.19 -4.69 9.00
CA PHE A 336 2.25 -5.18 8.12
C PHE A 336 2.06 -4.61 6.71
N HIS A 337 3.15 -4.19 6.08
CA HIS A 337 3.15 -3.65 4.73
C HIS A 337 4.19 -4.33 3.86
N ARG A 338 3.87 -4.54 2.59
CA ARG A 338 4.84 -4.97 1.57
C ARG A 338 4.54 -4.32 0.23
N TYR A 339 5.56 -3.68 -0.33
CA TYR A 339 5.59 -3.12 -1.66
C TYR A 339 6.58 -3.90 -2.54
N TRP A 340 6.15 -4.22 -3.78
CA TRP A 340 6.85 -5.15 -4.67
C TRP A 340 7.47 -4.50 -5.90
N MET A 341 6.87 -3.43 -6.40
CA MET A 341 7.15 -2.87 -7.72
C MET A 341 8.43 -2.01 -7.68
N HIS A 342 9.57 -2.71 -7.62
CA HIS A 342 10.90 -2.13 -7.52
C HIS A 342 11.30 -1.38 -8.78
N ASN A 343 11.82 -0.16 -8.62
CA ASN A 343 12.43 0.61 -9.70
C ASN A 343 11.53 0.66 -10.95
N ASP A 344 10.25 1.00 -10.78
CA ASP A 344 9.36 1.09 -11.92
C ASP A 344 9.69 2.25 -12.86
N ALA A 345 9.21 2.18 -14.09
CA ALA A 345 9.55 3.15 -15.13
C ALA A 345 9.08 4.57 -14.89
N VAL A 346 8.03 4.75 -14.07
CA VAL A 346 7.38 6.03 -13.88
C VAL A 346 7.88 6.69 -12.61
N HIS A 347 7.85 5.97 -11.48
CA HIS A 347 8.09 6.54 -10.16
C HIS A 347 9.41 6.12 -9.52
N ASN A 348 10.09 5.09 -10.04
CA ASN A 348 11.37 4.63 -9.49
C ASN A 348 11.33 4.37 -7.96
N ALA A 349 10.20 3.89 -7.44
CA ALA A 349 10.08 3.57 -6.03
C ALA A 349 10.75 2.23 -5.73
N TYR A 350 11.44 2.12 -4.59
CA TYR A 350 12.13 0.88 -4.23
C TYR A 350 11.26 -0.08 -3.42
N ALA A 351 11.45 -1.37 -3.67
CA ALA A 351 10.70 -2.41 -3.02
C ALA A 351 11.12 -2.60 -1.56
N HIS A 352 10.12 -2.73 -0.69
CA HIS A 352 10.30 -2.75 0.76
C HIS A 352 9.17 -3.51 1.45
N TYR A 353 9.39 -3.90 2.69
CA TYR A 353 8.34 -4.33 3.61
C TYR A 353 8.63 -3.78 5.00
N GLY A 354 7.62 -3.79 5.86
CA GLY A 354 7.78 -3.24 7.20
C GLY A 354 6.61 -3.51 8.11
N VAL A 355 6.75 -3.05 9.34
CA VAL A 355 5.72 -3.08 10.38
C VAL A 355 5.56 -1.71 11.03
N ARG A 356 4.33 -1.37 11.40
CA ARG A 356 3.95 -0.15 12.12
C ARG A 356 3.08 -0.57 13.30
N ASP A 357 3.50 -0.25 14.53
CA ASP A 357 2.64 -0.35 15.72
C ASP A 357 2.11 1.05 16.09
N GLN A 358 1.73 1.30 17.34
CA GLN A 358 1.29 2.63 17.79
C GLN A 358 2.42 3.67 17.85
N ARG A 359 3.68 3.27 18.09
CA ARG A 359 4.82 4.19 18.32
C ARG A 359 5.92 4.13 17.28
N TYR A 360 6.33 2.95 16.85
CA TYR A 360 7.44 2.74 15.94
C TYR A 360 6.98 2.26 14.58
N LYS A 361 7.80 2.57 13.57
CA LYS A 361 7.71 2.02 12.22
C LYS A 361 9.08 1.53 11.78
N LEU A 362 9.16 0.28 11.34
CA LEU A 362 10.37 -0.33 10.83
C LEU A 362 10.16 -0.70 9.36
N VAL A 363 11.05 -0.24 8.50
CA VAL A 363 11.06 -0.51 7.06
C VAL A 363 12.36 -1.20 6.68
N TYR A 364 12.25 -2.28 5.92
CA TYR A 364 13.36 -2.93 5.24
C TYR A 364 13.26 -2.72 3.74
N TRP A 365 14.24 -2.00 3.21
CA TRP A 365 14.41 -1.73 1.79
C TRP A 365 15.24 -2.86 1.19
N TYR A 366 14.58 -3.86 0.61
CA TYR A 366 15.26 -5.01 0.04
C TYR A 366 15.75 -4.77 -1.39
N ASN A 367 15.26 -3.70 -2.05
CA ASN A 367 15.79 -3.15 -3.30
C ASN A 367 16.01 -4.18 -4.43
N GLU A 368 15.18 -5.22 -4.50
CA GLU A 368 15.26 -6.26 -5.52
C GLU A 368 13.92 -6.39 -6.25
N ASP A 369 13.97 -6.75 -7.53
CA ASP A 369 12.78 -6.96 -8.36
C ASP A 369 12.08 -8.30 -8.07
N LEU A 370 12.82 -9.29 -7.54
CA LEU A 370 12.37 -10.65 -7.25
C LEU A 370 11.65 -11.32 -8.43
N GLY A 371 11.98 -10.91 -9.66
CA GLY A 371 11.31 -11.36 -10.88
C GLY A 371 9.82 -11.00 -10.96
N ILE A 372 9.36 -10.00 -10.20
CA ILE A 372 7.97 -9.53 -10.22
C ILE A 372 7.72 -8.71 -11.49
N GLU A 373 6.60 -8.97 -12.16
CA GLU A 373 6.19 -8.22 -13.34
C GLU A 373 6.07 -6.72 -13.02
N GLY A 374 6.65 -5.87 -13.88
CA GLY A 374 6.67 -4.42 -13.69
C GLY A 374 7.78 -3.89 -12.76
N ALA A 375 8.43 -4.77 -11.99
CA ALA A 375 9.66 -4.44 -11.29
C ALA A 375 10.87 -4.53 -12.25
N ARG A 376 11.91 -3.72 -12.00
CA ARG A 376 13.14 -3.73 -12.80
C ARG A 376 14.37 -3.91 -11.93
N PRO A 377 15.43 -4.56 -12.43
CA PRO A 377 16.64 -4.80 -11.66
C PRO A 377 17.37 -3.48 -11.34
N GLY A 378 18.34 -3.56 -10.42
CA GLY A 378 19.14 -2.43 -9.96
C GLY A 378 18.73 -1.96 -8.57
N GLY A 379 19.19 -0.79 -8.14
CA GLY A 379 18.95 -0.28 -6.78
C GLY A 379 20.19 -0.40 -5.87
N PRO A 380 20.27 0.40 -4.80
CA PRO A 380 21.38 0.36 -3.87
C PRO A 380 21.32 -0.89 -2.97
N GLU A 381 22.36 -1.07 -2.16
CA GLU A 381 22.38 -2.12 -1.12
C GLU A 381 21.17 -2.04 -0.19
N LYS A 382 20.82 -3.20 0.39
CA LYS A 382 19.69 -3.33 1.31
C LYS A 382 19.92 -2.48 2.55
N GLU A 383 18.86 -1.85 3.05
CA GLU A 383 18.96 -0.97 4.22
C GLU A 383 17.70 -1.01 5.09
N TRP A 384 17.88 -0.65 6.36
CA TRP A 384 16.80 -0.56 7.34
C TRP A 384 16.57 0.90 7.72
N GLU A 385 15.31 1.24 7.95
CA GLU A 385 14.88 2.55 8.42
C GLU A 385 13.90 2.38 9.58
N LEU A 386 14.20 3.02 10.72
CA LEU A 386 13.37 2.99 11.92
C LEU A 386 12.92 4.41 12.25
N PHE A 387 11.62 4.55 12.53
CA PHE A 387 11.00 5.79 12.95
C PHE A 387 10.39 5.64 14.34
N ASP A 388 10.60 6.63 15.22
CA ASP A 388 9.74 6.89 16.38
C ASP A 388 8.68 7.93 15.98
N CYS A 389 7.44 7.47 15.78
CA CYS A 389 6.32 8.26 15.27
C CYS A 389 5.72 9.21 16.33
N VAL A 390 6.02 9.03 17.62
CA VAL A 390 5.57 9.92 18.70
C VAL A 390 6.50 11.13 18.85
N GLU A 391 7.80 10.94 18.65
CA GLU A 391 8.75 12.06 18.63
C GLU A 391 8.74 12.83 17.29
N ALA A 392 8.49 12.13 16.17
CA ALA A 392 8.37 12.74 14.84
C ALA A 392 7.22 13.75 14.74
N THR A 393 6.13 13.54 15.48
CA THR A 393 4.98 14.47 15.54
C THR A 393 5.28 15.72 16.37
N LYS A 394 6.16 15.64 17.37
CA LYS A 394 6.58 16.81 18.19
C LYS A 394 7.65 17.68 17.54
N SER A 395 8.40 17.13 16.60
CA SER A 395 9.54 17.79 15.94
C SER A 395 9.24 18.27 14.51
N GLN A 396 7.96 18.32 14.11
CA GLN A 396 7.54 18.62 12.73
C GLN A 396 8.28 17.74 11.72
N HIS A 397 7.91 16.46 11.64
CA HIS A 397 8.19 15.53 10.54
C HIS A 397 9.68 15.27 10.19
N VAL A 398 10.63 15.68 11.03
CA VAL A 398 11.98 15.11 11.03
C VAL A 398 11.97 13.92 11.97
N GLY A 399 11.39 12.80 11.51
CA GLY A 399 11.62 11.52 12.19
C GLY A 399 13.12 11.37 12.40
N ARG A 400 13.57 11.27 13.65
CA ARG A 400 14.93 10.87 13.96
C ARG A 400 15.11 9.48 13.38
N VAL A 401 15.67 9.42 12.18
CA VAL A 401 16.18 8.18 11.64
C VAL A 401 17.43 7.91 12.44
N ALA A 402 17.29 7.04 13.43
CA ALA A 402 18.44 6.31 13.87
C ALA A 402 18.83 5.42 12.68
N ARG A 403 19.98 5.71 12.06
CA ARG A 403 20.74 4.64 11.39
C ARG A 403 21.09 3.67 12.51
N VAL A 404 20.25 2.65 12.73
CA VAL A 404 20.42 1.79 13.90
C VAL A 404 21.58 0.83 13.66
N CYS A 405 22.78 1.26 14.07
CA CYS A 405 23.77 0.35 14.62
C CYS A 405 23.47 0.22 16.13
N GLY A 406 22.79 -0.85 16.56
CA GLY A 406 22.78 -1.28 17.96
C GLY A 406 21.43 -1.30 18.72
N VAL A 407 21.19 -2.45 19.37
CA VAL A 407 20.30 -2.80 20.52
C VAL A 407 18.80 -2.48 20.44
N GLY A 408 18.37 -1.25 20.11
CA GLY A 408 16.93 -0.90 20.05
C GLY A 408 16.17 -1.64 18.94
N LEU A 409 16.84 -1.87 17.82
CA LEU A 409 16.38 -2.71 16.71
C LEU A 409 16.18 -4.17 17.14
N VAL A 410 17.04 -4.70 18.03
CA VAL A 410 17.01 -6.11 18.45
C VAL A 410 15.75 -6.40 19.28
N VAL A 411 15.35 -5.48 20.16
CA VAL A 411 14.14 -5.66 20.99
C VAL A 411 12.87 -5.57 20.13
N PHE A 412 12.75 -4.57 19.25
CA PHE A 412 11.58 -4.40 18.39
C PHE A 412 11.45 -5.54 17.36
N ILE A 413 12.56 -5.93 16.71
CA ILE A 413 12.57 -7.08 15.80
C ILE A 413 12.24 -8.37 16.55
N SER A 414 12.82 -8.64 17.72
CA SER A 414 12.58 -9.90 18.45
C SER A 414 11.13 -10.13 18.89
N GLY A 415 10.39 -9.05 19.20
CA GLY A 415 8.97 -9.12 19.55
C GLY A 415 8.04 -9.32 18.33
N HIS A 416 8.28 -8.58 17.24
CA HIS A 416 7.38 -8.57 16.08
C HIS A 416 7.76 -9.59 14.98
N PHE A 417 9.01 -10.07 14.88
CA PHE A 417 9.37 -11.12 13.91
C PHE A 417 8.71 -12.47 14.21
N LYS A 418 8.44 -12.78 15.48
CA LYS A 418 7.67 -13.98 15.87
C LYS A 418 6.27 -13.99 15.22
N TYR A 419 5.73 -12.81 14.88
CA TYR A 419 4.41 -12.65 14.31
C TYR A 419 4.39 -12.89 12.79
N ILE A 420 5.27 -12.23 12.02
CA ILE A 420 5.31 -12.33 10.54
C ILE A 420 5.52 -13.78 10.08
N LEU A 421 6.36 -14.53 10.80
CA LEU A 421 6.64 -15.94 10.52
C LEU A 421 5.46 -16.86 10.89
N ARG A 422 4.70 -16.56 11.95
CA ARG A 422 3.56 -17.39 12.39
C ARG A 422 2.34 -17.22 11.48
N THR A 423 2.01 -16.01 11.03
CA THR A 423 0.78 -15.76 10.25
C THR A 423 0.90 -16.14 8.77
N THR A 424 2.12 -16.11 8.20
CA THR A 424 2.33 -16.47 6.79
C THR A 424 2.43 -17.98 6.57
N VAL A 425 2.95 -18.74 7.54
CA VAL A 425 3.21 -20.19 7.41
C VAL A 425 1.99 -21.04 7.78
N VAL A 426 1.15 -20.59 8.71
CA VAL A 426 0.03 -21.41 9.23
C VAL A 426 -1.13 -21.54 8.24
N ASN A 427 -1.36 -20.56 7.35
CA ASN A 427 -2.51 -20.58 6.44
C ASN A 427 -2.24 -21.22 5.06
N THR A 428 -1.03 -21.70 4.76
CA THR A 428 -0.74 -22.45 3.52
C THR A 428 -0.84 -23.96 3.68
N HIS A 429 -1.03 -24.47 4.91
CA HIS A 429 -1.31 -25.88 5.17
C HIS A 429 -2.67 -26.04 5.85
N PRO A 430 -3.75 -26.35 5.11
CA PRO A 430 -4.94 -26.87 5.76
C PRO A 430 -4.55 -28.17 6.50
N HIS A 431 -5.04 -28.34 7.72
CA HIS A 431 -5.03 -29.62 8.42
C HIS A 431 -5.83 -30.65 7.58
N VAL A 432 -5.16 -31.32 6.64
CA VAL A 432 -5.75 -32.42 5.88
C VAL A 432 -5.60 -33.69 6.71
N HIS A 433 -6.66 -34.04 7.45
CA HIS A 433 -6.84 -35.43 7.88
C HIS A 433 -7.13 -36.28 6.64
N GLY A 434 -6.38 -37.37 6.50
CA GLY A 434 -6.25 -38.14 5.28
C GLY A 434 -7.56 -38.72 4.74
N SER A 435 -7.79 -38.51 3.45
CA SER A 435 -8.47 -39.44 2.54
C SER A 435 -8.03 -39.15 1.10
N PRO A 436 -7.79 -40.17 0.26
CA PRO A 436 -7.22 -39.99 -1.07
C PRO A 436 -8.30 -39.58 -2.09
N ILE A 437 -8.15 -38.42 -2.70
CA ILE A 437 -8.95 -37.97 -3.86
C ILE A 437 -8.01 -37.86 -5.07
N PRO A 438 -8.42 -38.28 -6.30
CA PRO A 438 -7.51 -38.45 -7.42
C PRO A 438 -6.95 -37.13 -7.96
N ALA A 439 -5.72 -37.18 -8.44
CA ALA A 439 -4.96 -36.07 -8.96
C ALA A 439 -5.66 -35.33 -10.13
N CYS A 440 -6.28 -34.19 -9.84
CA CYS A 440 -6.53 -33.15 -10.83
C CYS A 440 -5.26 -32.31 -11.00
N ARG A 441 -4.79 -32.20 -12.25
CA ARG A 441 -3.58 -31.47 -12.63
C ARG A 441 -3.70 -29.98 -12.23
N LEU A 442 -2.94 -29.59 -11.22
CA LEU A 442 -2.69 -28.19 -10.86
C LEU A 442 -1.85 -27.53 -11.95
N ASN A 443 -2.32 -26.40 -12.47
CA ASN A 443 -1.59 -25.51 -13.36
C ASN A 443 -0.45 -24.82 -12.56
N PRO A 444 0.80 -24.70 -13.05
CA PRO A 444 1.97 -24.36 -12.22
C PRO A 444 2.08 -22.89 -11.77
N ILE A 445 1.05 -22.06 -11.94
CA ILE A 445 1.16 -20.59 -11.79
C ILE A 445 0.87 -20.12 -10.35
N MET A 446 0.33 -20.98 -9.48
CA MET A 446 0.19 -20.70 -8.05
C MET A 446 0.87 -21.77 -7.22
N GLY A 447 2.17 -21.59 -6.97
CA GLY A 447 2.94 -22.56 -6.18
C GLY A 447 4.37 -22.16 -5.83
N LYS A 448 4.74 -20.88 -5.92
CA LYS A 448 5.97 -20.41 -5.28
C LYS A 448 5.63 -19.84 -3.92
N THR A 449 5.66 -20.70 -2.91
CA THR A 449 5.83 -20.28 -1.52
C THR A 449 7.18 -19.59 -1.44
N TYR A 450 7.21 -18.26 -1.48
CA TYR A 450 8.43 -17.51 -1.22
C TYR A 450 8.68 -17.55 0.28
N PHE A 451 9.47 -18.54 0.71
CA PHE A 451 10.12 -18.49 2.00
C PHE A 451 10.93 -17.19 2.09
N LEU A 452 10.96 -16.58 3.27
CA LEU A 452 11.95 -15.55 3.57
C LEU A 452 13.34 -16.13 3.23
N PRO A 453 14.21 -15.40 2.53
CA PRO A 453 15.55 -15.90 2.17
C PRO A 453 16.28 -16.43 3.42
N PRO A 454 17.15 -17.45 3.30
CA PRO A 454 17.95 -17.97 4.42
C PRO A 454 18.75 -16.88 5.16
N ASP A 455 19.08 -15.80 4.45
CA ASP A 455 19.83 -14.64 4.95
C ASP A 455 18.99 -13.68 5.81
N PHE A 456 17.71 -14.01 6.08
CA PHE A 456 16.79 -13.25 6.93
C PHE A 456 17.31 -13.04 8.37
N LEU A 457 18.29 -13.84 8.80
CA LEU A 457 18.93 -13.76 10.13
C LEU A 457 20.41 -13.35 10.08
N SER A 458 21.00 -13.13 8.91
CA SER A 458 22.40 -12.71 8.80
C SER A 458 22.50 -11.19 8.87
N PHE A 459 22.76 -10.67 10.06
CA PHE A 459 23.21 -9.30 10.23
C PHE A 459 24.67 -9.18 9.77
N PRO A 460 25.05 -8.17 8.96
CA PRO A 460 26.46 -7.89 8.74
C PRO A 460 27.10 -7.52 10.07
N ALA A 461 28.12 -8.27 10.48
CA ALA A 461 28.95 -7.93 11.62
C ALA A 461 29.54 -6.53 11.38
N ALA A 462 29.26 -5.60 12.28
CA ALA A 462 29.85 -4.27 12.23
C ALA A 462 31.38 -4.43 12.22
N GLN A 463 32.05 -3.88 11.21
CA GLN A 463 33.50 -3.68 11.23
C GLN A 463 33.79 -2.55 12.23
N GLY A 464 33.92 -2.94 13.49
CA GLY A 464 34.23 -2.07 14.62
C GLY A 464 34.16 -2.93 15.87
N GLU A 465 35.31 -3.16 16.50
CA GLU A 465 35.46 -4.07 17.65
C GLU A 465 34.44 -3.74 18.75
N ILE A 466 33.44 -4.62 18.91
CA ILE A 466 32.59 -4.68 20.09
C ILE A 466 33.14 -5.84 20.94
N PRO A 467 33.55 -5.62 22.20
CA PRO A 467 33.95 -6.71 23.08
C PRO A 467 32.73 -7.59 23.40
N GLU A 468 32.90 -8.90 23.25
CA GLU A 468 31.94 -9.97 23.55
C GLU A 468 30.68 -10.04 22.68
N ALA A 469 30.82 -10.77 21.56
CA ALA A 469 29.70 -11.33 20.84
C ALA A 469 28.95 -12.35 21.72
N ILE A 470 27.80 -11.97 22.28
CA ILE A 470 26.82 -12.95 22.76
C ILE A 470 26.22 -13.61 21.52
N GLN A 471 26.61 -14.86 21.26
CA GLN A 471 25.95 -15.70 20.25
C GLN A 471 24.48 -15.88 20.63
N LEU A 472 23.59 -15.23 19.87
CA LEU A 472 22.13 -15.35 19.96
C LEU A 472 21.58 -16.78 19.71
N GLY A 473 22.45 -17.76 19.43
CA GLY A 473 22.10 -19.17 19.30
C GLY A 473 21.91 -19.92 20.64
N GLN A 474 22.40 -19.38 21.76
CA GLN A 474 22.31 -20.08 23.07
C GLN A 474 21.20 -19.58 23.99
N LEU A 475 20.54 -18.45 23.70
CA LEU A 475 19.42 -17.96 24.51
C LEU A 475 18.07 -18.62 24.17
N VAL A 476 18.01 -19.40 23.08
CA VAL A 476 16.79 -20.07 22.59
C VAL A 476 16.61 -21.46 23.24
N SER A 477 17.61 -21.98 23.95
CA SER A 477 17.56 -23.32 24.55
C SER A 477 17.45 -23.35 26.08
N SER A 478 17.21 -22.22 26.76
CA SER A 478 17.20 -22.19 28.24
C SER A 478 16.00 -21.44 28.87
N ILE A 479 14.89 -21.27 28.16
CA ILE A 479 13.64 -20.71 28.72
C ILE A 479 12.50 -21.74 28.61
N ASP A 480 12.84 -22.98 28.93
CA ASP A 480 11.89 -24.06 29.25
C ASP A 480 12.20 -24.58 30.66
N ASP A 481 12.09 -23.72 31.68
CA ASP A 481 11.95 -24.17 33.07
C ASP A 481 11.24 -23.11 33.93
N PRO A 482 10.02 -23.35 34.46
CA PRO A 482 9.30 -22.39 35.27
C PRO A 482 9.79 -22.44 36.71
N GLY A 483 10.79 -21.62 37.04
CA GLY A 483 11.01 -21.16 38.40
C GLY A 483 12.46 -20.92 38.78
N HIS A 484 12.85 -19.65 38.92
CA HIS A 484 13.55 -19.13 40.10
C HIS A 484 13.68 -17.60 40.03
N ALA A 485 13.69 -17.00 41.22
CA ALA A 485 13.56 -15.58 41.49
C ALA A 485 14.71 -14.71 40.95
N ILE A 486 14.35 -13.46 40.64
CA ILE A 486 15.26 -12.35 40.32
C ILE A 486 16.13 -12.06 41.56
N ALA A 487 17.44 -12.33 41.47
CA ALA A 487 18.43 -11.84 42.41
C ALA A 487 19.33 -10.80 41.72
N THR A 488 19.46 -9.66 42.39
CA THR A 488 20.25 -8.46 42.08
C THR A 488 21.75 -8.74 41.82
N LEU A 489 22.34 -8.12 40.80
CA LEU A 489 23.79 -8.08 40.56
C LEU A 489 24.40 -6.74 41.02
N PRO A 490 25.51 -6.73 41.80
CA PRO A 490 26.33 -5.55 42.10
C PRO A 490 27.54 -5.41 41.13
N PRO A 491 28.36 -4.33 41.18
CA PRO A 491 29.02 -3.75 40.01
C PRO A 491 30.39 -4.35 39.64
N LEU A 492 30.73 -4.13 38.37
CA LEU A 492 31.94 -4.46 37.60
C LEU A 492 33.29 -4.32 38.35
N SER A 493 34.20 -5.27 38.08
CA SER A 493 35.65 -5.04 38.10
C SER A 493 36.34 -5.74 36.91
N MET A 494 37.18 -4.99 36.21
CA MET A 494 38.02 -5.44 35.10
C MET A 494 39.28 -6.16 35.59
N THR A 495 39.73 -7.19 34.87
CA THR A 495 41.16 -7.58 34.83
C THR A 495 41.48 -8.21 33.47
N VAL A 496 42.48 -7.68 32.77
CA VAL A 496 43.01 -8.18 31.49
C VAL A 496 44.30 -8.95 31.76
N VAL A 497 44.42 -10.17 31.22
CA VAL A 497 45.72 -10.85 30.99
C VAL A 497 45.67 -11.66 29.68
N THR A 498 46.65 -11.42 28.81
CA THR A 498 46.89 -12.06 27.50
C THR A 498 47.86 -13.25 27.58
N ARG A 499 47.72 -14.24 26.68
CA ARG A 499 48.77 -15.16 26.14
C ARG A 499 48.18 -16.02 25.00
N SER A 500 48.51 -15.85 23.72
CA SER A 500 49.70 -16.29 22.93
C SER A 500 49.70 -17.74 22.41
N VAL A 501 49.25 -17.89 21.15
CA VAL A 501 49.60 -18.77 20.01
C VAL A 501 50.57 -19.97 20.21
N LYS A 502 50.21 -21.12 19.61
CA LYS A 502 51.19 -21.99 18.89
C LYS A 502 50.54 -22.83 17.79
N ALA A 503 51.09 -22.69 16.58
CA ALA A 503 50.81 -23.50 15.39
C ALA A 503 51.61 -24.82 15.42
N LEU A 504 51.08 -25.86 14.79
CA LEU A 504 51.82 -27.04 14.35
C LEU A 504 51.37 -27.41 12.93
N SER A 505 52.36 -27.73 12.11
CA SER A 505 52.28 -28.06 10.69
C SER A 505 52.78 -29.50 10.45
N SER A 506 52.66 -29.95 9.20
CA SER A 506 53.13 -31.19 8.56
C SER A 506 52.10 -32.34 8.54
N SER A 507 51.99 -33.18 7.51
CA SER A 507 52.32 -33.15 6.07
C SER A 507 51.87 -34.51 5.49
N THR A 508 51.61 -34.57 4.18
CA THR A 508 51.65 -35.74 3.26
C THR A 508 50.53 -36.80 3.31
N GLY A 509 49.93 -37.06 2.12
CA GLY A 509 49.17 -38.28 1.82
C GLY A 509 48.10 -38.12 0.73
N SER A 510 48.47 -38.36 -0.52
CA SER A 510 47.66 -38.26 -1.76
C SER A 510 46.68 -39.45 -1.97
N PRO A 511 46.03 -39.63 -3.16
CA PRO A 511 44.62 -39.35 -3.41
C PRO A 511 43.75 -40.62 -3.66
N GLY A 512 42.44 -40.51 -3.48
CA GLY A 512 41.49 -41.59 -3.81
C GLY A 512 40.21 -41.05 -4.42
N ALA A 513 40.06 -41.25 -5.73
CA ALA A 513 38.85 -40.99 -6.49
C ALA A 513 37.71 -41.96 -6.11
N CYS A 514 36.46 -41.52 -6.18
CA CYS A 514 35.41 -42.10 -7.04
C CYS A 514 34.00 -41.57 -6.70
N LEU A 515 33.37 -41.04 -7.76
CA LEU A 515 31.98 -41.21 -8.17
C LEU A 515 30.84 -40.60 -7.32
N ALA A 516 30.10 -39.72 -8.01
CA ALA A 516 28.76 -39.22 -7.73
C ALA A 516 27.70 -40.36 -7.73
N PRO A 517 26.41 -40.13 -7.39
CA PRO A 517 25.57 -38.98 -7.80
C PRO A 517 25.43 -37.87 -6.77
#